data_AF-A0A821PSN6-F1
#
_entry.id   AF-A0A821PSN6-F1
#
_cell.length_a   1.000
_cell.length_b   1.000
_cell.length_c   1.000
_cell.angle_alpha   90.00
_cell.angle_beta   90.00
_cell.angle_gamma   90.00
#
_symmetry.space_group_name_H-M   'P 1'
#
loop_
_entity.id
_entity.type
_entity.pdbx_description
1 polymer ?
#
loop_
_entity_poly.entity_id
_entity_poly.type
_entity_poly.pdbx_seq_one_letter_code
_entity_poly.pdbx_strand_id
1 'polypeptide(L)'
;NIGYDIDLYLEKKAEKRRGNRRRGGKNGDIDLAGNNTDQLVSKLIDQMKIATEEDRIFNKSRQPATAKLLLLPTVEQHLYRVDLTEIFLDHGILTVFKDWLSPLPDKSLPNIKIRESLIKSLRQQFAGVNADALRDSGIGKALMYLYKHPRETKENKIKLIKIIHDWARPIFNLDTDYKLLTREERQQRDANQASLKRQTSLTGKPKNRSTDVDLPFSSDR
;
A
#
# COMPACT_ATOMS: atom_id res chain seq x y z
N ASN A 1 -12.93 28.64 -12.22
CA ASN A 1 -14.01 29.03 -11.29
C ASN A 1 -14.38 27.78 -10.51
N ILE A 2 -13.89 27.64 -9.26
CA ILE A 2 -13.90 26.38 -8.49
C ILE A 2 -15.33 25.86 -8.24
N GLY A 3 -16.33 26.75 -8.15
CA GLY A 3 -17.73 26.35 -8.02
C GLY A 3 -18.23 25.56 -9.24
N TYR A 4 -17.83 25.99 -10.44
CA TYR A 4 -18.21 25.34 -11.71
C TYR A 4 -17.65 23.91 -11.84
N ASP A 5 -16.43 23.65 -11.32
CA ASP A 5 -15.82 22.32 -11.32
C ASP A 5 -16.53 21.36 -10.33
N ILE A 6 -17.03 21.88 -9.21
CA ILE A 6 -17.79 21.11 -8.22
C ILE A 6 -19.17 20.77 -8.76
N ASP A 7 -19.86 21.73 -9.36
CA ASP A 7 -21.18 21.51 -9.97
C ASP A 7 -21.09 20.47 -11.09
N LEU A 8 -20.07 20.58 -11.95
CA LEU A 8 -19.79 19.61 -13.01
C LEU A 8 -19.44 18.21 -12.44
N TYR A 9 -18.71 18.15 -11.32
CA TYR A 9 -18.40 16.89 -10.64
C TYR A 9 -19.66 16.22 -10.07
N LEU A 10 -20.50 16.99 -9.38
CA LEU A 10 -21.76 16.51 -8.79
C LEU A 10 -22.75 16.07 -9.86
N GLU A 11 -22.82 16.78 -10.98
CA GLU A 11 -23.65 16.44 -12.13
C GLU A 11 -23.20 15.13 -12.79
N LYS A 12 -21.89 14.98 -13.07
CA LYS A 12 -21.33 13.70 -13.55
C LYS A 12 -21.57 12.54 -12.59
N LYS A 13 -21.51 12.79 -11.27
CA LYS A 13 -21.80 11.78 -10.24
C LYS A 13 -23.28 11.37 -10.27
N ALA A 14 -24.20 12.31 -10.44
CA ALA A 14 -25.62 12.03 -10.59
C ALA A 14 -25.93 11.23 -11.87
N GLU A 15 -25.24 11.54 -12.97
CA GLU A 15 -25.38 10.87 -14.26
C GLU A 15 -24.91 9.41 -14.23
N LYS A 16 -23.74 9.15 -13.63
CA LYS A 16 -23.23 7.77 -13.43
C LYS A 16 -24.18 6.93 -12.59
N ARG A 17 -24.81 7.52 -11.56
CA ARG A 17 -25.84 6.86 -10.74
C ARG A 17 -27.11 6.55 -11.52
N ARG A 18 -27.49 7.41 -12.48
CA ARG A 18 -28.64 7.19 -13.38
C ARG A 18 -28.36 6.07 -14.40
N GLY A 19 -27.15 6.01 -14.96
CA GLY A 19 -26.76 4.98 -15.93
C GLY A 19 -26.73 3.56 -15.36
N ASN A 20 -26.31 3.40 -14.10
CA ASN A 20 -26.20 2.08 -13.46
C ASN A 20 -27.56 1.42 -13.15
N ARG A 21 -28.64 2.20 -13.01
CA ARG A 21 -30.01 1.67 -12.82
C ARG A 21 -30.61 1.07 -14.10
N ARG A 22 -30.09 1.41 -15.28
CA ARG A 22 -30.66 0.98 -16.57
C ARG A 22 -30.09 -0.34 -17.11
N ARG A 23 -29.01 -0.87 -16.53
CA ARG A 23 -28.29 -2.07 -17.03
C ARG A 23 -28.56 -3.37 -16.28
N GLY A 24 -29.50 -3.38 -15.33
CA GLY A 24 -29.91 -4.61 -14.63
C GLY A 24 -31.02 -5.34 -15.39
N GLY A 25 -30.66 -6.13 -16.41
CA GLY A 25 -31.64 -6.92 -17.16
C GLY A 25 -31.04 -8.09 -17.95
N LYS A 26 -31.33 -9.31 -17.45
CA LYS A 26 -31.39 -10.64 -18.10
C LYS A 26 -30.09 -11.43 -18.41
N ASN A 27 -29.90 -12.45 -17.58
CA ASN A 27 -29.59 -13.87 -17.83
C ASN A 27 -28.70 -14.25 -19.03
N GLY A 28 -27.53 -14.79 -18.71
CA GLY A 28 -26.83 -15.83 -19.46
C GLY A 28 -26.08 -16.69 -18.47
N ASP A 29 -26.18 -18.02 -18.57
CA ASP A 29 -25.45 -18.98 -17.74
C ASP A 29 -23.95 -18.64 -17.78
N ILE A 30 -23.44 -18.18 -16.64
CA ILE A 30 -22.08 -17.69 -16.44
C ILE A 30 -21.69 -18.20 -15.06
N ASP A 31 -20.57 -18.92 -14.98
CA ASP A 31 -20.02 -19.53 -13.75
C ASP A 31 -20.38 -18.72 -12.49
N LEU A 32 -21.39 -19.20 -11.76
CA LEU A 32 -22.22 -18.37 -10.88
C LEU A 32 -21.57 -17.99 -9.55
N ALA A 33 -20.43 -18.59 -9.20
CA ALA A 33 -19.74 -18.31 -7.94
C ALA A 33 -18.59 -17.31 -8.09
N GLY A 34 -17.75 -17.47 -9.13
CA GLY A 34 -16.54 -16.65 -9.34
C GLY A 34 -16.80 -15.29 -10.00
N ASN A 35 -17.73 -15.22 -10.96
CA ASN A 35 -18.00 -13.97 -11.67
C ASN A 35 -18.72 -12.92 -10.81
N ASN A 36 -19.49 -13.36 -9.81
CA ASN A 36 -20.18 -12.45 -8.90
C ASN A 36 -19.22 -11.81 -7.88
N THR A 37 -18.24 -12.57 -7.37
CA THR A 37 -17.24 -12.05 -6.43
C THR A 37 -16.23 -11.13 -7.13
N ASP A 38 -15.78 -11.49 -8.34
CA ASP A 38 -14.91 -10.64 -9.15
C ASP A 38 -15.56 -9.28 -9.46
N GLN A 39 -16.80 -9.29 -9.96
CA GLN A 39 -17.54 -8.04 -10.21
C GLN A 39 -17.80 -7.23 -8.94
N LEU A 40 -18.01 -7.89 -7.80
CA LEU A 40 -18.16 -7.23 -6.51
C LEU A 40 -16.88 -6.51 -6.11
N VAL A 41 -15.73 -7.20 -6.18
CA VAL A 41 -14.42 -6.64 -5.84
C VAL A 41 -14.06 -5.50 -6.78
N SER A 42 -14.26 -5.69 -8.09
CA SER A 42 -14.03 -4.66 -9.10
C SER A 42 -14.84 -3.38 -8.83
N LYS A 43 -16.14 -3.52 -8.54
CA LYS A 43 -17.01 -2.38 -8.18
C LYS A 43 -16.55 -1.69 -6.89
N LEU A 44 -16.11 -2.46 -5.89
CA LEU A 44 -15.62 -1.91 -4.63
C LEU A 44 -14.32 -1.12 -4.84
N ILE A 45 -13.39 -1.65 -5.63
CA ILE A 45 -12.16 -0.96 -6.04
C ILE A 45 -12.46 0.38 -6.73
N ASP A 46 -13.42 0.39 -7.66
CA ASP A 46 -13.85 1.62 -8.33
C ASP A 46 -14.46 2.64 -7.36
N GLN A 47 -15.30 2.18 -6.42
CA GLN A 47 -15.84 3.04 -5.37
C GLN A 47 -14.72 3.64 -4.50
N MET A 48 -13.70 2.86 -4.17
CA MET A 48 -12.55 3.35 -3.39
C MET A 48 -11.73 4.39 -4.15
N LYS A 49 -11.54 4.22 -5.47
CA LYS A 49 -10.88 5.22 -6.33
C LYS A 49 -11.70 6.51 -6.40
N ILE A 50 -13.02 6.40 -6.58
CA ILE A 50 -13.93 7.56 -6.61
C ILE A 50 -13.87 8.31 -5.26
N ALA A 51 -13.98 7.60 -4.13
CA ALA A 51 -13.91 8.21 -2.80
C ALA A 51 -12.57 8.94 -2.56
N THR A 52 -11.47 8.44 -3.13
CA THR A 52 -10.17 9.10 -3.08
C THR A 52 -10.20 10.44 -3.78
N GLU A 53 -10.72 10.49 -5.00
CA GLU A 53 -10.76 11.72 -5.78
C GLU A 53 -11.74 12.74 -5.19
N GLU A 54 -12.89 12.27 -4.68
CA GLU A 54 -13.82 13.12 -3.92
C GLU A 54 -13.13 13.80 -2.75
N ASP A 55 -12.48 13.02 -1.90
CA ASP A 55 -11.82 13.59 -0.74
C ASP A 55 -10.70 14.56 -1.13
N ARG A 56 -10.01 14.35 -2.26
CA ARG A 56 -9.00 15.29 -2.78
C ARG A 56 -9.65 16.60 -3.24
N ILE A 57 -10.76 16.54 -3.97
CA ILE A 57 -11.49 17.72 -4.45
C ILE A 57 -12.01 18.52 -3.25
N PHE A 58 -12.70 17.85 -2.31
CA PHE A 58 -13.27 18.51 -1.14
C PHE A 58 -12.19 19.09 -0.23
N ASN A 59 -11.08 18.38 -0.03
CA ASN A 59 -9.94 18.91 0.74
C ASN A 59 -9.34 20.17 0.09
N LYS A 60 -9.12 20.18 -1.24
CA LYS A 60 -8.66 21.38 -1.97
C LYS A 60 -9.60 22.57 -1.80
N SER A 61 -10.91 22.30 -1.81
CA SER A 61 -11.96 23.30 -1.60
C SER A 61 -12.19 23.66 -0.14
N ARG A 62 -11.36 23.17 0.79
CA ARG A 62 -11.49 23.35 2.25
C ARG A 62 -12.85 22.92 2.81
N GLN A 63 -13.46 21.92 2.18
CA GLN A 63 -14.69 21.28 2.65
C GLN A 63 -14.39 19.94 3.33
N PRO A 64 -15.29 19.45 4.19
CA PRO A 64 -15.14 18.13 4.81
C PRO A 64 -15.04 17.01 3.76
N ALA A 65 -13.90 16.31 3.77
CA ALA A 65 -13.60 15.15 2.91
C ALA A 65 -13.91 13.85 3.66
N THR A 66 -15.13 13.33 3.51
CA THR A 66 -15.64 12.20 4.30
C THR A 66 -15.91 10.93 3.49
N ALA A 67 -15.72 10.94 2.18
CA ALA A 67 -16.10 9.84 1.30
C ALA A 67 -15.36 8.54 1.63
N LYS A 68 -14.03 8.60 1.82
CA LYS A 68 -13.26 7.40 2.22
C LYS A 68 -13.69 6.89 3.60
N LEU A 69 -13.94 7.80 4.55
CA LEU A 69 -14.32 7.44 5.91
C LEU A 69 -15.69 6.73 5.95
N LEU A 70 -16.64 7.19 5.13
CA LEU A 70 -17.97 6.58 5.02
C LEU A 70 -17.94 5.22 4.29
N LEU A 71 -17.02 5.04 3.35
CA LEU A 71 -16.86 3.78 2.59
C LEU A 71 -16.08 2.70 3.37
N LEU A 72 -15.26 3.11 4.34
CA LEU A 72 -14.34 2.22 5.07
C LEU A 72 -15.04 0.97 5.68
N PRO A 73 -16.20 1.06 6.36
CA PRO A 73 -16.83 -0.13 6.95
C PRO A 73 -17.22 -1.19 5.92
N THR A 74 -17.70 -0.77 4.75
CA THR A 74 -18.04 -1.69 3.64
C THR A 74 -16.78 -2.35 3.10
N VAL A 75 -15.69 -1.59 2.97
CA VAL A 75 -14.40 -2.14 2.53
C VAL A 75 -13.88 -3.17 3.53
N GLU A 76 -13.90 -2.87 4.82
CA GLU A 76 -13.45 -3.79 5.88
C GLU A 76 -14.22 -5.12 5.87
N GLN A 77 -15.54 -5.10 5.66
CA GLN A 77 -16.35 -6.30 5.59
C GLN A 77 -15.85 -7.32 4.54
N HIS A 78 -15.30 -6.82 3.43
CA HIS A 78 -14.80 -7.67 2.34
C HIS A 78 -13.29 -7.94 2.44
N LEU A 79 -12.48 -7.01 2.96
CA LEU A 79 -11.03 -7.18 3.04
C LEU A 79 -10.60 -8.35 3.94
N TYR A 80 -11.36 -8.67 5.00
CA TYR A 80 -11.02 -9.76 5.92
C TYR A 80 -11.43 -11.16 5.42
N ARG A 81 -11.94 -11.26 4.19
CA ARG A 81 -12.29 -12.52 3.55
C ARG A 81 -11.08 -13.05 2.78
N VAL A 82 -10.47 -14.11 3.29
CA VAL A 82 -9.28 -14.75 2.69
C VAL A 82 -9.57 -15.18 1.25
N ASP A 83 -10.77 -15.68 0.96
CA ASP A 83 -11.21 -16.10 -0.37
C ASP A 83 -11.29 -14.96 -1.40
N LEU A 84 -11.32 -13.70 -0.95
CA LEU A 84 -11.33 -12.53 -1.83
C LEU A 84 -9.95 -11.89 -1.99
N THR A 85 -8.94 -12.32 -1.23
CA THR A 85 -7.64 -11.63 -1.13
C THR A 85 -6.91 -11.60 -2.47
N GLU A 86 -6.87 -12.73 -3.18
CA GLU A 86 -6.22 -12.83 -4.50
C GLU A 86 -6.94 -11.96 -5.54
N ILE A 87 -8.28 -12.00 -5.55
CA ILE A 87 -9.11 -11.15 -6.43
C ILE A 87 -8.84 -9.66 -6.14
N PHE A 88 -8.72 -9.25 -4.87
CA PHE A 88 -8.35 -7.88 -4.54
C PHE A 88 -6.97 -7.49 -5.08
N LEU A 89 -5.99 -8.40 -5.02
CA LEU A 89 -4.65 -8.17 -5.56
C LEU A 89 -4.70 -8.00 -7.08
N ASP A 90 -5.44 -8.86 -7.79
CA ASP A 90 -5.62 -8.81 -9.24
C ASP A 90 -6.25 -7.49 -9.70
N HIS A 91 -7.21 -6.96 -8.92
CA HIS A 91 -7.82 -5.65 -9.19
C HIS A 91 -6.99 -4.45 -8.67
N GLY A 92 -5.78 -4.68 -8.17
CA GLY A 92 -4.83 -3.64 -7.82
C GLY A 92 -5.13 -2.89 -6.51
N ILE A 93 -5.67 -3.59 -5.50
CA ILE A 93 -5.99 -3.01 -4.18
C ILE A 93 -4.82 -2.24 -3.55
N LEU A 94 -3.58 -2.70 -3.75
CA LEU A 94 -2.40 -2.09 -3.13
C LEU A 94 -2.15 -0.66 -3.66
N THR A 95 -2.45 -0.42 -4.94
CA THR A 95 -2.39 0.92 -5.54
C THR A 95 -3.45 1.84 -4.92
N VAL A 96 -4.66 1.30 -4.68
CA VAL A 96 -5.75 2.02 -4.04
C VAL A 96 -5.41 2.33 -2.57
N PHE A 97 -4.84 1.37 -1.84
CA PHE A 97 -4.36 1.59 -0.47
C PHE A 97 -3.26 2.66 -0.43
N LYS A 98 -2.33 2.64 -1.39
CA LYS A 98 -1.30 3.68 -1.51
C LYS A 98 -1.96 5.04 -1.65
N ASP A 99 -2.99 5.17 -2.48
CA ASP A 99 -3.71 6.45 -2.65
C ASP A 99 -4.53 6.85 -1.42
N TRP A 100 -5.13 5.90 -0.69
CA TRP A 100 -5.87 6.15 0.56
C TRP A 100 -4.96 6.60 1.71
N LEU A 101 -3.73 6.08 1.75
CA LEU A 101 -2.71 6.37 2.76
C LEU A 101 -1.84 7.57 2.41
N SER A 102 -1.85 8.00 1.16
CA SER A 102 -1.10 9.18 0.69
C SER A 102 -1.62 10.45 1.37
N PRO A 103 -0.74 11.45 1.59
CA PRO A 103 -1.16 12.74 2.13
C PRO A 103 -2.23 13.39 1.24
N LEU A 104 -3.13 14.13 1.89
CA LEU A 104 -4.11 14.96 1.21
C LEU A 104 -3.43 16.16 0.52
N PRO A 105 -4.13 16.85 -0.41
CA PRO A 105 -3.58 18.02 -1.11
C PRO A 105 -3.03 19.13 -0.20
N ASP A 106 -3.62 19.31 0.98
CA ASP A 106 -3.13 20.23 2.03
C ASP A 106 -1.95 19.67 2.87
N LYS A 107 -1.39 18.53 2.47
CA LYS A 107 -0.32 17.76 3.13
C LYS A 107 -0.72 17.14 4.47
N SER A 108 -1.99 17.24 4.88
CA SER A 108 -2.47 16.54 6.06
C SER A 108 -2.51 15.04 5.83
N LEU A 109 -2.40 14.29 6.93
CA LEU A 109 -2.55 12.84 6.86
C LEU A 109 -4.02 12.47 6.69
N PRO A 110 -4.32 11.35 6.01
CA PRO A 110 -5.67 10.80 6.01
C PRO A 110 -6.14 10.49 7.43
N ASN A 111 -7.46 10.41 7.60
CA ASN A 111 -8.11 10.21 8.89
C ASN A 111 -7.52 8.98 9.63
N ILE A 112 -7.29 9.12 10.94
CA ILE A 112 -6.65 8.10 11.77
C ILE A 112 -7.33 6.72 11.65
N LYS A 113 -8.66 6.66 11.56
CA LYS A 113 -9.40 5.39 11.43
C LYS A 113 -9.06 4.68 10.12
N ILE A 114 -8.90 5.43 9.03
CA ILE A 114 -8.47 4.88 7.73
C ILE A 114 -7.05 4.31 7.87
N ARG A 115 -6.14 5.06 8.50
CA ARG A 115 -4.74 4.61 8.68
C ARG A 115 -4.67 3.32 9.50
N GLU A 116 -5.32 3.30 10.66
CA GLU A 116 -5.34 2.14 11.56
C GLU A 116 -5.93 0.89 10.88
N SER A 117 -7.07 1.06 10.20
CA SER A 117 -7.74 -0.02 9.49
C SER A 117 -6.86 -0.59 8.38
N LEU A 118 -6.35 0.24 7.47
CA LEU A 118 -5.54 -0.23 6.35
C LEU A 118 -4.20 -0.83 6.80
N ILE A 119 -3.52 -0.24 7.78
CA ILE A 119 -2.30 -0.82 8.35
C ILE A 119 -2.57 -2.21 8.94
N LYS A 120 -3.72 -2.38 9.62
CA LYS A 120 -4.14 -3.69 10.15
C LYS A 120 -4.43 -4.68 9.02
N SER A 121 -5.21 -4.30 8.02
CA SER A 121 -5.52 -5.15 6.86
C SER A 121 -4.26 -5.58 6.11
N LEU A 122 -3.32 -4.65 5.87
CA LEU A 122 -2.03 -4.94 5.24
C LEU A 122 -1.25 -6.03 5.99
N ARG A 123 -1.22 -5.95 7.32
CA ARG A 123 -0.51 -6.92 8.14
C ARG A 123 -1.21 -8.28 8.22
N GLN A 124 -2.53 -8.32 8.18
CA GLN A 124 -3.30 -9.55 8.41
C GLN A 124 -3.62 -10.32 7.13
N GLN A 125 -3.98 -9.61 6.07
CA GLN A 125 -4.49 -10.21 4.83
C GLN A 125 -3.46 -10.20 3.71
N PHE A 126 -2.52 -9.24 3.74
CA PHE A 126 -1.57 -9.00 2.66
C PHE A 126 -0.11 -9.22 3.07
N ALA A 127 0.13 -10.03 4.12
CA ALA A 127 1.49 -10.31 4.60
C ALA A 127 2.33 -11.09 3.59
N GLY A 128 1.70 -12.00 2.82
CA GLY A 128 2.36 -12.89 1.85
C GLY A 128 2.38 -12.37 0.41
N VAL A 129 2.14 -11.08 0.18
CA VAL A 129 2.17 -10.50 -1.17
C VAL A 129 3.57 -10.58 -1.75
N ASN A 130 3.66 -10.88 -3.06
CA ASN A 130 4.93 -10.98 -3.77
C ASN A 130 5.65 -9.61 -3.92
N ALA A 131 6.97 -9.67 -4.09
CA ALA A 131 7.81 -8.48 -4.22
C ALA A 131 7.41 -7.59 -5.43
N ASP A 132 6.96 -8.19 -6.52
CA ASP A 132 6.59 -7.48 -7.75
C ASP A 132 5.32 -6.63 -7.54
N ALA A 133 4.24 -7.17 -6.98
CA ALA A 133 3.02 -6.40 -6.70
C ALA A 133 3.28 -5.25 -5.71
N LEU A 134 4.17 -5.45 -4.74
CA LEU A 134 4.60 -4.40 -3.82
C LEU A 134 5.36 -3.27 -4.52
N ARG A 135 6.29 -3.64 -5.43
CA ARG A 135 7.07 -2.68 -6.23
C ARG A 135 6.16 -1.89 -7.18
N ASP A 136 5.31 -2.60 -7.91
CA ASP A 136 4.48 -2.02 -8.97
C ASP A 136 3.37 -1.13 -8.41
N SER A 137 2.78 -1.50 -7.26
CA SER A 137 1.80 -0.66 -6.58
C SER A 137 2.40 0.59 -5.94
N GLY A 138 3.70 0.58 -5.61
CA GLY A 138 4.38 1.69 -4.94
C GLY A 138 3.93 1.93 -3.49
N ILE A 139 3.19 0.99 -2.88
CA ILE A 139 2.64 1.10 -1.53
C ILE A 139 3.71 1.39 -0.46
N GLY A 140 4.92 0.84 -0.61
CA GLY A 140 6.02 1.05 0.32
C GLY A 140 6.38 2.52 0.52
N LYS A 141 6.24 3.37 -0.51
CA LYS A 141 6.51 4.81 -0.41
C LYS A 141 5.49 5.51 0.50
N ALA A 142 4.21 5.14 0.41
CA ALA A 142 3.15 5.68 1.26
C ALA A 142 3.33 5.25 2.72
N LEU A 143 3.68 3.97 2.96
CA LEU A 143 3.96 3.46 4.30
C LEU A 143 5.18 4.17 4.93
N MET A 144 6.25 4.36 4.16
CA MET A 144 7.44 5.08 4.61
C MET A 144 7.13 6.55 4.94
N TYR A 145 6.30 7.21 4.13
CA TYR A 145 5.84 8.57 4.41
C TYR A 145 5.09 8.65 5.75
N LEU A 146 4.12 7.75 5.98
CA LEU A 146 3.38 7.70 7.24
C LEU A 146 4.29 7.44 8.44
N TYR A 147 5.21 6.48 8.32
CA TYR A 147 6.16 6.13 9.38
C TYR A 147 7.01 7.34 9.80
N LYS A 148 7.52 8.10 8.83
CA LYS A 148 8.35 9.28 9.05
C LYS A 148 7.55 10.51 9.50
N HIS A 149 6.23 10.56 9.28
CA HIS A 149 5.43 11.74 9.55
C HIS A 149 5.36 12.06 11.07
N PRO A 150 5.52 13.33 11.49
CA PRO A 150 5.51 13.69 12.91
C PRO A 150 4.14 13.52 13.58
N ARG A 151 3.05 13.63 12.82
CA ARG A 151 1.66 13.48 13.31
C ARG A 151 1.10 12.05 13.23
N GLU A 152 1.94 11.06 12.93
CA GLU A 152 1.54 9.65 13.01
C GLU A 152 1.67 9.13 14.44
N THR A 153 0.77 8.22 14.84
CA THR A 153 0.74 7.66 16.19
C THR A 153 1.90 6.71 16.41
N LYS A 154 2.38 6.61 17.66
CA LYS A 154 3.45 5.67 18.04
C LYS A 154 3.06 4.22 17.71
N GLU A 155 1.81 3.85 17.99
CA GLU A 155 1.30 2.50 17.71
C GLU A 155 1.32 2.18 16.21
N ASN A 156 0.89 3.10 15.35
CA ASN A 156 0.96 2.90 13.90
C ASN A 156 2.40 2.84 13.41
N LYS A 157 3.31 3.66 13.94
CA LYS A 157 4.74 3.59 13.58
C LYS A 157 5.34 2.22 13.88
N ILE A 158 4.98 1.59 15.00
CA ILE A 158 5.42 0.23 15.36
C ILE A 158 4.86 -0.82 14.37
N LYS A 159 3.62 -0.67 13.91
CA LYS A 159 3.03 -1.58 12.92
C LYS A 159 3.65 -1.37 11.53
N LEU A 160 3.80 -0.12 11.11
CA LEU A 160 4.37 0.29 9.83
C LEU A 160 5.80 -0.22 9.66
N ILE A 161 6.65 -0.08 10.68
CA ILE A 161 8.05 -0.50 10.56
C ILE A 161 8.19 -2.00 10.34
N LYS A 162 7.33 -2.80 10.98
CA LYS A 162 7.30 -4.26 10.78
C LYS A 162 6.92 -4.60 9.34
N ILE A 163 5.83 -4.02 8.83
CA ILE A 163 5.38 -4.22 7.45
C ILE A 163 6.50 -3.82 6.46
N ILE A 164 7.11 -2.64 6.65
CA ILE A 164 8.18 -2.15 5.78
C ILE A 164 9.37 -3.11 5.78
N HIS A 165 9.81 -3.60 6.93
CA HIS A 165 10.93 -4.54 7.03
C HIS A 165 10.61 -5.88 6.35
N ASP A 166 9.43 -6.43 6.64
CA ASP A 166 9.01 -7.73 6.10
C ASP A 166 8.92 -7.67 4.57
N TRP A 167 8.41 -6.56 4.02
CA TRP A 167 8.25 -6.36 2.58
C TRP A 167 9.54 -5.94 1.86
N ALA A 168 10.43 -5.18 2.51
CA ALA A 168 11.69 -4.74 1.89
C ALA A 168 12.67 -5.90 1.68
N ARG A 169 12.68 -6.87 2.60
CA ARG A 169 13.62 -8.01 2.57
C ARG A 169 13.65 -8.77 1.25
N PRO A 170 12.54 -9.32 0.75
CA PRO A 170 12.54 -10.06 -0.52
C PRO A 170 12.79 -9.16 -1.73
N ILE A 171 12.45 -7.87 -1.66
CA ILE A 171 12.66 -6.92 -2.77
C ILE A 171 14.15 -6.61 -2.95
N PHE A 172 14.89 -6.45 -1.86
CA PHE A 172 16.29 -6.04 -1.88
C PHE A 172 17.27 -7.20 -1.65
N ASN A 173 16.79 -8.45 -1.65
CA ASN A 173 17.58 -9.64 -1.29
C ASN A 173 18.36 -9.43 0.02
N LEU A 174 17.73 -8.80 1.03
CA LEU A 174 18.36 -8.60 2.33
C LEU A 174 18.38 -9.95 3.04
N ASP A 175 19.56 -10.54 3.16
CA ASP A 175 19.76 -11.82 3.84
C ASP A 175 19.08 -11.83 5.22
N THR A 176 18.43 -12.94 5.49
CA THR A 176 17.61 -13.19 6.68
C THR A 176 18.40 -12.95 7.97
N ASP A 177 17.77 -12.15 8.82
CA ASP A 177 17.84 -12.16 10.28
C ASP A 177 19.22 -12.44 10.91
N TYR A 178 20.02 -11.38 11.08
CA TYR A 178 21.22 -11.42 11.92
C TYR A 178 20.96 -12.08 13.29
N LYS A 179 19.73 -12.04 13.82
CA LYS A 179 19.36 -12.63 15.11
C LYS A 179 19.28 -14.15 15.11
N LEU A 180 19.00 -14.79 13.97
CA LEU A 180 18.98 -16.25 13.84
C LEU A 180 20.34 -16.83 13.45
N LEU A 181 21.25 -15.98 12.96
CA LEU A 181 22.59 -16.37 12.61
C LEU A 181 23.35 -16.79 13.88
N THR A 182 23.73 -18.05 13.96
CA THR A 182 24.53 -18.59 15.07
C THR A 182 25.88 -17.86 15.14
N ARG A 183 26.54 -17.90 16.30
CA ARG A 183 27.84 -17.23 16.49
C ARG A 183 28.87 -17.68 15.43
N GLU A 184 28.80 -18.94 15.03
CA GLU A 184 29.68 -19.56 14.03
C GLU A 184 29.39 -19.03 12.61
N GLU A 185 28.12 -18.96 12.20
CA GLU A 185 27.74 -18.45 10.89
C GLU A 185 28.05 -16.94 10.74
N ARG A 186 27.96 -16.16 11.83
CA ARG A 186 28.40 -14.75 11.86
C ARG A 186 29.90 -14.64 11.59
N GLN A 187 30.70 -15.44 12.29
CA GLN A 187 32.16 -15.45 12.16
C GLN A 187 32.60 -15.89 10.76
N GLN A 188 31.93 -16.87 10.16
CA GLN A 188 32.20 -17.31 8.79
C GLN A 188 31.89 -16.24 7.75
N ARG A 189 30.79 -15.51 7.90
CA ARG A 189 30.45 -14.41 6.98
C ARG A 189 31.43 -13.24 7.10
N ASP A 190 31.83 -12.86 8.32
CA ASP A 190 32.84 -11.82 8.53
C ASP A 190 34.20 -12.23 7.94
N ALA A 191 34.59 -13.49 8.09
CA ALA A 191 35.80 -14.04 7.48
C ALA A 191 35.72 -14.05 5.93
N ASN A 192 34.56 -14.39 5.37
CA ASN A 192 34.31 -14.39 3.93
C ASN A 192 34.32 -12.97 3.34
N GLN A 193 33.77 -11.97 4.06
CA GLN A 193 33.85 -10.57 3.63
C GLN A 193 35.27 -10.00 3.79
N ALA A 194 36.00 -10.37 4.83
CA ALA A 194 37.40 -9.96 5.02
C ALA A 194 38.31 -10.53 3.94
N SER A 195 38.10 -11.78 3.52
CA SER A 195 38.83 -12.41 2.42
C SER A 195 38.48 -11.79 1.06
N LEU A 196 37.21 -11.47 0.79
CA LEU A 196 36.81 -10.72 -0.42
C LEU A 196 37.42 -9.30 -0.46
N LYS A 197 37.48 -8.60 0.68
CA LYS A 197 38.16 -7.29 0.78
C LYS A 197 39.66 -7.41 0.52
N ARG A 198 40.30 -8.48 1.00
CA ARG A 198 41.72 -8.76 0.71
C ARG A 198 41.96 -9.07 -0.77
N GLN A 199 41.10 -9.86 -1.41
CA GLN A 199 41.22 -10.18 -2.84
C GLN A 199 40.99 -8.96 -3.74
N THR A 200 40.06 -8.07 -3.37
CA THR A 200 39.79 -6.84 -4.13
C THR A 200 40.91 -5.80 -3.98
N SER A 201 41.58 -5.73 -2.81
CA SER A 201 42.79 -4.90 -2.65
C SER A 201 44.00 -5.37 -3.46
N LEU A 202 44.06 -6.66 -3.83
CA LEU A 202 45.15 -7.23 -4.62
C LEU A 202 44.92 -7.12 -6.14
N THR A 203 43.67 -6.95 -6.58
CA THR A 203 43.30 -7.00 -8.00
C THR A 203 42.98 -5.64 -8.62
N GLY A 204 43.05 -4.55 -7.85
CA GLY A 204 43.05 -3.17 -8.35
C GLY A 204 41.80 -2.71 -9.11
N LYS A 205 40.70 -3.48 -9.12
CA LYS A 205 39.47 -3.09 -9.82
C LYS A 205 38.70 -2.03 -9.02
N PRO A 206 38.28 -0.90 -9.64
CA PRO A 206 37.51 0.12 -8.95
C PRO A 206 36.12 -0.42 -8.61
N LYS A 207 35.66 -0.12 -7.39
CA LYS A 207 34.28 -0.37 -6.95
C LYS A 207 33.33 0.47 -7.80
N ASN A 208 32.54 -0.17 -8.67
CA ASN A 208 31.30 0.44 -9.14
C ASN A 208 30.42 0.69 -7.91
N ARG A 209 30.19 1.96 -7.59
CA ARG A 209 29.18 2.38 -6.62
C ARG A 209 27.81 2.11 -7.24
N SER A 210 27.35 0.87 -7.13
CA SER A 210 25.93 0.56 -7.16
C SER A 210 25.28 1.41 -6.07
N THR A 211 24.23 2.14 -6.41
CA THR A 211 23.47 3.00 -5.52
C THR A 211 23.00 2.22 -4.30
N ASP A 212 23.72 2.35 -3.19
CA ASP A 212 23.19 2.06 -1.85
C ASP A 212 22.01 2.99 -1.67
N VAL A 213 20.80 2.44 -1.80
CA VAL A 213 19.60 3.12 -1.32
C VAL A 213 19.73 3.10 0.19
N ASP A 214 20.25 4.19 0.76
CA ASP A 214 20.33 4.41 2.20
C ASP A 214 18.92 4.27 2.82
N LEU A 215 18.56 3.05 3.19
CA LEU A 215 17.51 2.78 4.15
C LEU A 215 18.10 3.17 5.52
N PRO A 216 17.54 4.18 6.20
CA PRO A 216 18.12 4.70 7.43
C PRO A 216 17.81 3.73 8.57
N PHE A 217 18.56 2.63 8.63
CA PHE A 217 18.58 1.73 9.78
C PHE A 217 20.02 1.51 10.21
N SER A 218 20.57 2.56 10.80
CA SER A 218 21.55 2.43 11.87
C SER A 218 21.27 3.51 12.92
N SER A 219 21.35 3.06 14.18
CA SER A 219 21.14 3.74 15.48
C SER A 219 19.68 4.13 15.80
N ASP A 220 19.12 3.79 16.96
CA ASP A 220 19.72 3.80 18.30
C ASP A 220 19.35 2.62 19.20
N ARG A 221 20.17 2.50 20.25
CA ARG A 221 20.25 1.53 21.35
C ARG A 221 18.92 1.19 22.04
#